data_AF-A0A1H9HTY2-F1
#
_entry.id   AF-A0A1H9HTY2-F1
#
_cell.length_a   1.000
_cell.length_b   1.000
_cell.length_c   1.000
_cell.angle_alpha   90.00
_cell.angle_beta   90.00
_cell.angle_gamma   90.00
#
_symmetry.space_group_name_H-M   'P 1'
#
loop_
_entity.id
_entity.type
_entity.pdbx_description
1 polymer ?
#
loop_
_entity_poly.entity_id
_entity_poly.type
_entity_poly.pdbx_seq_one_letter_code
_entity_poly.pdbx_strand_id
1 'polypeptide(L)'
;LKPIMKDADCLLVDGTIWRDDELITSGVGDKLGVTMGHLAQSRNDETGKGGMIDFLDTLDKPRKVLIHINNTNPILDEDSPERAEVEAHGIEVSWDGMGIEL
;
A
#
# COMPACT_ATOMS: atom_id res chain seq x y z
N LEU A 1 -4.91 -14.06 -9.52
CA LEU A 1 -5.45 -12.74 -9.10
C LEU A 1 -5.30 -11.68 -10.18
N LYS A 2 -4.10 -11.44 -10.73
CA LYS A 2 -3.86 -10.35 -11.70
C LYS A 2 -4.90 -10.20 -12.84
N PRO A 3 -5.34 -11.26 -13.56
CA PRO A 3 -6.36 -11.11 -14.59
C PRO A 3 -7.70 -10.59 -14.06
N ILE A 4 -8.11 -11.05 -12.87
CA ILE A 4 -9.35 -10.63 -12.20
C ILE A 4 -9.23 -9.16 -11.75
N MET A 5 -8.08 -8.79 -11.19
CA MET A 5 -7.83 -7.41 -10.72
C MET A 5 -7.77 -6.41 -11.87
N LYS A 6 -7.28 -6.83 -13.04
CA LYS A 6 -7.22 -5.98 -14.24
C LYS A 6 -8.60 -5.64 -14.78
N ASP A 7 -9.57 -6.54 -14.64
CA ASP A 7 -10.94 -6.34 -15.13
C ASP A 7 -11.83 -5.56 -14.13
N ALA A 8 -11.40 -5.40 -12.88
CA ALA A 8 -12.15 -4.64 -11.87
C ALA A 8 -12.20 -3.13 -12.21
N ASP A 9 -13.27 -2.46 -11.76
CA ASP A 9 -13.40 -1.00 -11.87
C ASP A 9 -12.74 -0.29 -10.66
N CYS A 10 -12.71 -0.95 -9.50
CA CYS A 10 -12.04 -0.46 -8.30
C CYS A 10 -11.40 -1.60 -7.52
N LEU A 11 -10.20 -1.35 -6.99
CA LEU A 11 -9.45 -2.22 -6.11
C LEU A 11 -9.30 -1.54 -4.75
N LEU A 12 -9.85 -2.18 -3.73
CA LEU A 12 -9.66 -1.82 -2.32
C LEU A 12 -8.77 -2.88 -1.69
N VAL A 13 -7.49 -2.57 -1.48
CA VAL A 13 -6.44 -3.55 -1.18
C VAL A 13 -5.62 -3.19 0.05
N ASP A 14 -4.81 -4.15 0.50
CA ASP A 14 -3.97 -4.03 1.69
C ASP A 14 -3.04 -2.81 1.64
N GLY A 15 -3.12 -2.00 2.69
CA GLY A 15 -2.34 -0.79 2.94
C GLY A 15 -1.52 -0.88 4.23
N THR A 16 -1.27 -2.08 4.75
CA THR A 16 -0.85 -2.25 6.16
C THR A 16 0.48 -1.58 6.47
N ILE A 17 1.52 -1.81 5.66
CA ILE A 17 2.89 -1.35 5.95
C ILE A 17 3.59 -0.80 4.71
N TRP A 18 4.34 0.29 4.89
CA TRP A 18 5.16 0.91 3.87
C TRP A 18 6.37 0.04 3.53
N ARG A 19 7.12 -0.38 4.56
CA ARG A 19 8.29 -1.26 4.46
C ARG A 19 8.06 -2.57 5.19
N ASP A 20 8.73 -3.63 4.73
CA ASP A 20 8.61 -4.95 5.35
C ASP A 20 9.09 -4.98 6.82
N ASP A 21 10.04 -4.11 7.18
CA ASP A 21 10.62 -3.97 8.53
C ASP A 21 10.00 -2.82 9.35
N GLU A 22 8.85 -2.27 8.94
CA GLU A 22 8.24 -1.07 9.54
C GLU A 22 8.01 -1.20 11.05
N LEU A 23 7.50 -2.33 11.54
CA LEU A 23 7.24 -2.51 12.98
C LEU A 23 8.52 -2.55 13.82
N ILE A 24 9.61 -3.07 13.23
CA ILE A 24 10.92 -3.15 13.87
C ILE A 24 11.53 -1.75 13.94
N THR A 25 11.51 -1.02 12.82
CA THR A 25 12.12 0.31 12.72
C THR A 25 11.37 1.38 13.52
N SER A 26 10.05 1.26 13.62
CA SER A 26 9.21 2.11 14.49
C SER A 26 9.24 1.72 15.96
N GLY A 27 9.83 0.56 16.31
CA GLY A 27 10.01 0.11 17.69
C GLY A 27 8.73 -0.40 18.37
N VAL A 28 7.67 -0.71 17.61
CA VAL A 28 6.39 -1.18 18.16
C VAL A 28 6.17 -2.68 18.01
N GLY A 29 7.10 -3.40 17.37
CA GLY A 29 7.04 -4.85 17.22
C GLY A 29 8.33 -5.46 16.68
N ASP A 30 8.34 -6.78 16.54
CA ASP A 30 9.49 -7.58 16.11
C ASP A 30 9.24 -8.37 14.81
N LYS A 31 8.04 -8.21 14.22
CA LYS A 31 7.62 -8.97 13.04
C LYS A 31 7.88 -8.19 11.75
N LEU A 32 8.33 -8.92 10.74
CA LEU A 32 8.29 -8.46 9.36
C LEU A 32 6.86 -8.53 8.81
N GLY A 33 6.57 -7.66 7.85
CA GLY A 33 5.33 -7.64 7.08
C GLY A 33 4.94 -8.97 6.47
N VAL A 34 5.88 -9.58 5.76
CA VAL A 34 5.72 -10.90 5.14
C VAL A 34 5.37 -11.97 6.17
N THR A 35 5.86 -11.84 7.41
CA THR A 35 5.53 -12.79 8.51
C THR A 35 4.09 -12.60 9.00
N MET A 36 3.52 -11.42 8.82
CA MET A 36 2.12 -11.11 9.09
C MET A 36 1.21 -11.37 7.88
N GLY A 37 1.77 -11.72 6.71
CA GLY A 37 1.03 -11.97 5.48
C GLY A 37 0.71 -10.71 4.67
N HIS A 38 1.37 -9.58 4.96
CA HIS A 38 1.19 -8.32 4.26
C HIS A 38 2.32 -8.05 3.27
N LEU A 39 1.96 -7.58 2.06
CA LEU A 39 2.92 -7.09 1.08
C LEU A 39 3.16 -5.60 1.34
N ALA A 40 4.41 -5.22 1.58
CA ALA A 40 4.79 -3.83 1.77
C ALA A 40 4.50 -2.96 0.53
N GLN A 41 4.16 -1.69 0.73
CA GLN A 41 3.89 -0.79 -0.39
C GLN A 41 5.15 -0.44 -1.18
N SER A 42 6.22 -0.09 -0.48
CA SER A 42 7.49 0.28 -1.07
C SER A 42 8.18 -0.93 -1.67
N ARG A 43 9.08 -0.65 -2.61
CA ARG A 43 10.09 -1.62 -3.04
C ARG A 43 10.96 -2.03 -1.86
N ASN A 44 11.46 -3.26 -1.89
CA ASN A 44 12.56 -3.69 -1.05
C ASN A 44 13.87 -3.47 -1.81
N ASP A 45 14.58 -2.38 -1.50
CA ASP A 45 15.80 -1.99 -2.22
C ASP A 45 16.95 -2.99 -2.06
N GLU A 46 17.02 -3.69 -0.94
CA GLU A 46 18.07 -4.69 -0.67
C GLU A 46 17.95 -5.92 -1.58
N THR A 47 16.71 -6.36 -1.84
CA THR A 47 16.41 -7.53 -2.66
C THR A 47 16.03 -7.19 -4.10
N GLY A 48 15.79 -5.90 -4.39
CA GLY A 48 15.27 -5.40 -5.66
C GLY A 48 13.83 -5.84 -5.97
N LYS A 49 13.13 -6.50 -5.04
CA LYS A 49 11.75 -6.97 -5.23
C LYS A 49 10.78 -5.79 -5.14
N GLY A 50 9.88 -5.70 -6.12
CA GLY A 50 8.84 -4.68 -6.14
C GLY A 50 7.80 -4.87 -5.03
N GLY A 51 7.19 -3.77 -4.62
CA GLY A 51 6.13 -3.71 -3.60
C GLY A 51 4.71 -3.66 -4.19
N MET A 52 3.74 -3.27 -3.36
CA MET A 52 2.35 -3.09 -3.79
C MET A 52 2.24 -2.03 -4.91
N ILE A 53 2.98 -0.92 -4.81
CA ILE A 53 2.94 0.15 -5.82
C ILE A 53 3.37 -0.39 -7.19
N ASP A 54 4.51 -1.07 -7.27
CA ASP A 54 5.01 -1.68 -8.51
C ASP A 54 3.99 -2.66 -9.12
N PHE A 55 3.26 -3.42 -8.29
CA PHE A 55 2.24 -4.33 -8.77
C PHE A 55 1.01 -3.59 -9.32
N LEU A 56 0.53 -2.58 -8.57
CA LEU A 56 -0.63 -1.78 -8.93
C LEU A 56 -0.38 -0.92 -10.18
N ASP A 57 0.84 -0.46 -10.42
CA ASP A 57 1.25 0.23 -11.66
C ASP A 57 1.04 -0.62 -12.91
N THR A 58 0.98 -1.95 -12.78
CA THR A 58 0.71 -2.83 -13.91
C THR A 58 -0.77 -2.92 -14.29
N LEU A 59 -1.64 -2.19 -13.60
CA LEU A 59 -3.10 -2.20 -13.76
C LEU A 59 -3.59 -0.80 -14.16
N ASP A 60 -3.98 -0.63 -15.43
CA ASP A 60 -4.37 0.69 -15.97
C ASP A 60 -5.84 1.05 -15.71
N LYS A 61 -6.72 0.05 -15.63
CA LYS A 61 -8.18 0.24 -15.54
C LYS A 61 -8.66 0.65 -14.15
N PRO A 62 -8.38 -0.12 -13.07
CA PRO A 62 -9.08 0.08 -11.81
C PRO A 62 -8.66 1.37 -11.11
N ARG A 63 -9.62 2.03 -10.45
CA ARG A 63 -9.36 2.93 -9.32
C ARG A 63 -8.65 2.15 -8.21
N LYS A 64 -7.59 2.69 -7.61
CA LYS A 64 -6.75 1.98 -6.64
C LYS A 64 -6.83 2.67 -5.28
N VAL A 65 -7.23 1.94 -4.25
CA VAL A 65 -7.36 2.48 -2.89
C VAL A 65 -6.71 1.52 -1.89
N LEU A 66 -5.79 2.04 -1.07
CA LEU A 66 -5.20 1.32 0.06
C LEU A 66 -6.08 1.45 1.30
N ILE A 67 -6.39 0.33 1.96
CA ILE A 67 -7.15 0.24 3.21
C ILE A 67 -6.46 -0.69 4.20
N HIS A 68 -6.94 -0.75 5.45
CA HIS A 68 -6.32 -1.55 6.51
C HIS A 68 -4.88 -1.09 6.76
N ILE A 69 -4.73 0.22 7.02
CA ILE A 69 -3.43 0.87 7.16
C ILE A 69 -3.02 0.81 8.63
N ASN A 70 -1.80 0.33 8.91
CA ASN A 70 -1.32 0.27 10.28
C ASN A 70 -0.93 1.66 10.79
N ASN A 71 -1.03 1.87 12.10
CA ASN A 71 -0.73 3.15 12.75
C ASN A 71 0.72 3.64 12.55
N THR A 72 1.65 2.73 12.21
CA THR A 72 3.05 3.05 11.95
C THR A 72 3.34 3.47 10.51
N ASN A 73 2.35 3.35 9.62
CA ASN A 73 2.58 3.56 8.20
C ASN A 73 2.69 5.07 7.92
N PRO A 74 3.81 5.56 7.34
CA PRO A 74 4.03 6.98 7.07
C PRO A 74 2.99 7.59 6.13
N ILE A 75 2.28 6.81 5.31
CA ILE A 75 1.23 7.34 4.41
C ILE A 75 0.03 7.96 5.15
N LEU A 76 -0.07 7.75 6.47
CA LEU A 76 -1.03 8.42 7.35
C LEU A 76 -0.64 9.87 7.66
N ASP A 77 0.64 10.23 7.53
CA ASP A 77 1.09 11.62 7.55
C ASP A 77 0.90 12.21 6.14
N GLU A 78 -0.04 13.15 6.02
CA GLU A 78 -0.43 13.76 4.75
C GLU A 78 0.71 14.55 4.08
N ASP A 79 1.69 15.01 4.87
CA ASP A 79 2.84 15.79 4.39
C ASP A 79 4.09 14.91 4.13
N SER A 80 3.98 13.58 4.31
CA SER A 80 5.10 12.66 4.13
C SER A 80 5.47 12.46 2.65
N PRO A 81 6.76 12.22 2.33
CA PRO A 81 7.16 11.86 0.98
C PRO A 81 6.53 10.53 0.53
N GLU A 82 6.27 9.60 1.45
CA GLU A 82 5.59 8.34 1.17
C GLU A 82 4.14 8.56 0.72
N ARG A 83 3.41 9.47 1.38
CA ARG A 83 2.06 9.86 0.96
C ARG A 83 2.09 10.46 -0.45
N ALA A 84 3.01 11.38 -0.71
CA ALA A 84 3.17 12.00 -2.02
C ALA A 84 3.53 10.97 -3.11
N GLU A 85 4.34 9.95 -2.79
CA GLU A 85 4.66 8.85 -3.72
C GLU A 85 3.42 8.04 -4.08
N VAL A 86 2.64 7.58 -3.09
CA VAL A 86 1.40 6.81 -3.34
C VAL A 86 0.44 7.59 -4.25
N GLU A 87 0.24 8.88 -3.98
CA GLU A 87 -0.65 9.73 -4.77
C GLU A 87 -0.11 9.99 -6.18
N ALA A 88 1.22 10.14 -6.34
CA ALA A 88 1.86 10.29 -7.65
C ALA A 88 1.66 9.06 -8.56
N HIS A 89 1.49 7.88 -7.96
CA HIS A 89 1.15 6.63 -8.66
C HIS A 89 -0.36 6.45 -8.91
N GLY A 90 -1.18 7.47 -8.60
CA GLY A 90 -2.63 7.44 -8.78
C GLY A 90 -3.32 6.44 -7.85
N ILE A 91 -2.71 6.18 -6.69
CA ILE A 91 -3.26 5.32 -5.65
C ILE A 91 -3.79 6.22 -4.53
N GLU A 92 -5.00 5.96 -4.06
CA GLU A 92 -5.62 6.70 -2.97
C GLU A 92 -5.37 6.00 -1.63
N VAL A 93 -5.28 6.78 -0.57
CA VAL A 93 -5.22 6.28 0.81
C VAL A 93 -6.61 6.45 1.42
N SER A 94 -7.24 5.34 1.83
CA SER A 94 -8.57 5.38 2.43
C SER A 94 -8.60 6.12 3.77
N TRP A 95 -9.78 6.61 4.13
CA TRP A 95 -10.04 7.31 5.38
C TRP A 95 -11.46 7.03 5.88
N ASP A 96 -11.67 7.18 7.19
CA ASP A 96 -12.96 6.91 7.82
C ASP A 96 -14.04 7.86 7.32
N GLY A 97 -15.04 7.32 6.63
CA GLY A 97 -16.11 8.10 5.99
C GLY A 97 -15.97 8.25 4.48
N MET A 98 -14.93 7.67 3.87
CA MET A 98 -14.74 7.66 2.42
C MET A 98 -15.93 6.98 1.72
N GLY A 99 -16.63 7.74 0.86
CA GLY A 99 -17.63 7.21 -0.06
C GLY A 99 -17.00 6.74 -1.37
N ILE A 100 -17.33 5.53 -1.82
CA ILE A 100 -16.94 5.00 -3.13
C ILE A 100 -18.22 4.66 -3.90
N GLU A 101 -18.35 5.21 -5.10
CA GLU A 101 -19.43 4.97 -6.05
C GLU A 101 -18.81 4.37 -7.33
N LEU A 102 -19.45 3.35 -7.91
CA LEU A 102 -18.97 2.58 -9.06
C LEU A 102 -19.97 2.63 -10.22
#